data_AF-A0AAE4GDG0-F1
#
_entry.id   AF-A0AAE4GDG0-F1
#
_cell.length_a   1.000
_cell.length_b   1.000
_cell.length_c   1.000
_cell.angle_alpha   90.00
_cell.angle_beta   90.00
_cell.angle_gamma   90.00
#
_symmetry.space_group_name_H-M   'P 1'
#
loop_
_entity.id
_entity.type
_entity.pdbx_description
1 polymer ?
#
loop_
_entity_poly.entity_id
_entity_poly.type
_entity_poly.pdbx_seq_one_letter_code
_entity_poly.pdbx_strand_id
1 'polypeptide(L)'
;MSKRNQNQALTDVTFQCGCGKFKAAPDRIEDAPEDEYHPWRYFAECPRCGRESTQAAWERALLKAWINSTGPKTAAGKAASASNLEGHPTKEESLRTRFNAMKHGASAKVATYFPARPGKYALCNTCDVDRIWCRQQPCCVKQTQNFMLHQAAFEQRKPGVLQGMYSEMQAAVYSILQQIILTIINDGVKVERPEFHFDVNGTLTLARYTDEYGEQRTITEISAHPLLKPLTDFLSKNNLTLADMGMTNKVVDEEDIFPGHLGGSTAAPAISVDEYQRRKLEALEDLRNKVMRANASTAADPILLEHEAENAGAQARGSVDVIDVQAVEKK
;
A
#
# COMPACT_ATOMS: atom_id res chain seq x y z
N MET A 1 -47.89 -5.83 -18.89
CA MET A 1 -47.50 -6.93 -19.80
C MET A 1 -47.86 -8.24 -19.13
N SER A 2 -48.73 -9.04 -19.76
CA SER A 2 -49.15 -10.34 -19.24
C SER A 2 -47.92 -11.22 -18.95
N LYS A 3 -47.93 -11.96 -17.82
CA LYS A 3 -46.85 -12.88 -17.47
C LYS A 3 -46.71 -13.89 -18.61
N ARG A 4 -45.62 -13.81 -19.39
CA ARG A 4 -45.28 -14.88 -20.35
C ARG A 4 -45.02 -16.14 -19.52
N ASN A 5 -45.88 -17.14 -19.68
CA ASN A 5 -45.67 -18.46 -19.09
C ASN A 5 -44.38 -19.03 -19.68
N GLN A 6 -43.43 -19.38 -18.82
CA GLN A 6 -42.07 -19.80 -19.20
C GLN A 6 -42.05 -21.18 -19.87
N ASN A 7 -43.12 -21.96 -19.68
CA ASN A 7 -43.39 -23.22 -20.35
C ASN A 7 -44.37 -23.02 -21.52
N GLN A 8 -44.25 -21.91 -22.25
CA GLN A 8 -44.97 -21.72 -23.49
C GLN A 8 -43.99 -21.34 -24.60
N ALA A 9 -44.20 -21.90 -25.79
CA ALA A 9 -43.40 -21.57 -26.96
C ALA A 9 -43.40 -20.06 -27.25
N LEU A 10 -42.22 -19.52 -27.54
CA LEU A 10 -42.00 -18.12 -27.90
C LEU A 10 -42.54 -17.88 -29.32
N THR A 11 -43.34 -16.82 -29.47
CA THR A 11 -43.93 -16.44 -30.77
C THR A 11 -42.97 -15.69 -31.68
N ASP A 12 -41.99 -15.00 -31.11
CA ASP A 12 -40.96 -14.24 -31.83
C ASP A 12 -39.59 -14.52 -31.22
N VAL A 13 -38.65 -14.96 -32.05
CA VAL A 13 -37.28 -15.33 -31.65
C VAL A 13 -36.26 -14.65 -32.56
N THR A 14 -35.11 -14.30 -32.02
CA THR A 14 -34.00 -13.72 -32.77
C THR A 14 -33.03 -14.83 -33.20
N PHE A 15 -32.86 -14.98 -34.50
CA PHE A 15 -32.00 -15.97 -35.12
C PHE A 15 -30.68 -15.36 -35.58
N GLN A 16 -29.63 -16.17 -35.58
CA GLN A 16 -28.31 -15.78 -36.05
C GLN A 16 -27.86 -16.69 -37.19
N CYS A 17 -27.78 -16.12 -38.40
CA CYS A 17 -27.23 -16.76 -39.57
C CYS A 17 -25.89 -16.10 -39.94
N GLY A 18 -25.06 -16.77 -40.75
CA GLY A 18 -23.82 -16.18 -41.28
C GLY A 18 -24.04 -14.88 -42.07
N CYS A 19 -25.24 -14.68 -42.62
CA CYS A 19 -25.63 -13.47 -43.35
C CYS A 19 -26.08 -12.29 -42.46
N GLY A 20 -26.22 -12.50 -41.15
CA GLY A 20 -26.68 -11.50 -40.19
C GLY A 20 -27.73 -12.00 -39.21
N LYS A 21 -28.25 -11.07 -38.42
CA LYS A 21 -29.28 -11.33 -37.40
C LYS A 21 -30.65 -10.97 -37.96
N PHE A 22 -31.67 -11.76 -37.65
CA PHE A 22 -33.05 -11.46 -38.01
C PHE A 22 -34.01 -11.93 -36.91
N LYS A 23 -35.18 -11.31 -36.85
CA LYS A 23 -36.23 -11.65 -35.88
C LYS A 23 -37.44 -12.12 -36.65
N ALA A 24 -37.90 -13.33 -36.36
CA ALA A 24 -39.01 -13.98 -37.05
C ALA A 24 -39.75 -14.93 -36.11
N ALA A 25 -40.91 -15.39 -36.55
CA ALA A 25 -41.56 -16.54 -35.93
C ALA A 25 -40.73 -17.80 -36.23
N PRO A 26 -40.63 -18.76 -35.30
CA PRO A 26 -39.95 -20.02 -35.55
C PRO A 26 -40.72 -20.86 -36.58
N ASP A 27 -40.03 -21.31 -37.63
CA ASP A 27 -40.59 -22.21 -38.65
C ASP A 27 -40.64 -23.65 -38.13
N ARG A 28 -39.62 -24.04 -37.36
CA ARG A 28 -39.53 -25.36 -36.72
C ARG A 28 -39.22 -25.21 -35.23
N ILE A 29 -40.01 -25.91 -34.43
CA ILE A 29 -39.86 -26.00 -32.98
C ILE A 29 -39.56 -27.47 -32.67
N GLU A 30 -38.46 -27.71 -31.98
CA GLU A 30 -38.07 -29.05 -31.52
C GLU A 30 -38.21 -29.13 -30.00
N ASP A 31 -38.88 -30.18 -29.52
CA ASP A 31 -39.00 -30.48 -28.09
C ASP A 31 -37.65 -31.02 -27.58
N ALA A 32 -36.99 -30.23 -26.73
CA ALA A 32 -35.75 -30.57 -26.05
C ALA A 32 -35.95 -30.53 -24.53
N PRO A 33 -36.71 -31.48 -23.95
CA PRO A 33 -37.01 -31.49 -22.52
C PRO A 33 -35.77 -31.69 -21.64
N GLU A 34 -34.64 -32.13 -22.21
CA GLU A 34 -33.35 -32.24 -21.50
C GLU A 34 -32.65 -30.90 -21.27
N ASP A 35 -33.06 -29.83 -21.94
CA ASP A 35 -32.48 -28.50 -21.72
C ASP A 35 -33.00 -27.90 -20.40
N GLU A 36 -32.11 -27.80 -19.40
CA GLU A 36 -32.39 -27.35 -18.02
C GLU A 36 -33.13 -26.00 -17.92
N TYR A 37 -32.96 -25.12 -18.92
CA TYR A 37 -33.46 -23.75 -18.88
C TYR A 37 -34.66 -23.50 -19.80
N HIS A 38 -34.87 -24.27 -20.88
CA HIS A 38 -35.98 -24.00 -21.77
C HIS A 38 -36.29 -25.22 -22.65
N PRO A 39 -37.52 -25.76 -22.61
CA PRO A 39 -37.83 -27.07 -23.18
C PRO A 39 -37.99 -27.09 -24.71
N TRP A 40 -37.97 -25.94 -25.39
CA TRP A 40 -37.99 -25.87 -26.86
C TRP A 40 -36.72 -25.29 -27.46
N ARG A 41 -36.31 -25.86 -28.60
CA ARG A 41 -35.33 -25.29 -29.53
C ARG A 41 -36.04 -24.72 -30.75
N TYR A 42 -35.61 -23.54 -31.15
CA TYR A 42 -36.21 -22.79 -32.24
C TYR A 42 -35.28 -22.73 -33.43
N PHE A 43 -35.84 -22.98 -34.61
CA PHE A 43 -35.18 -22.85 -35.90
C PHE A 43 -36.05 -22.03 -36.85
N ALA A 44 -35.42 -21.22 -37.69
CA ALA A 44 -36.08 -20.50 -38.75
C ALA A 44 -35.18 -20.38 -39.98
N GLU A 45 -35.79 -20.34 -41.15
CA GLU A 45 -35.10 -20.13 -42.42
C GLU A 45 -34.68 -18.67 -42.55
N CYS A 46 -33.43 -18.45 -42.92
CA CYS A 46 -32.93 -17.11 -43.11
C CYS A 46 -33.54 -16.47 -44.38
N PRO A 47 -34.20 -15.31 -44.29
CA PRO A 47 -34.86 -14.68 -45.45
C PRO A 47 -33.88 -14.21 -46.53
N ARG A 48 -32.57 -14.21 -46.26
CA ARG A 48 -31.54 -13.81 -47.23
C ARG A 48 -30.89 -14.97 -47.97
N CYS A 49 -30.77 -16.14 -47.33
CA CYS A 49 -30.00 -17.25 -47.89
C CYS A 49 -30.72 -18.61 -47.84
N GLY A 50 -31.94 -18.66 -47.30
CA GLY A 50 -32.76 -19.87 -47.20
C GLY A 50 -32.20 -20.96 -46.30
N ARG A 51 -31.06 -20.74 -45.63
CA ARG A 51 -30.49 -21.73 -44.70
C ARG A 51 -31.22 -21.67 -43.37
N GLU A 52 -31.51 -22.84 -42.82
CA GLU A 52 -32.00 -22.99 -41.46
C GLU A 52 -30.98 -22.42 -40.47
N SER A 53 -31.45 -21.58 -39.56
CA SER A 53 -30.61 -20.91 -38.59
C SER A 53 -31.16 -21.12 -37.18
N THR A 54 -30.23 -21.25 -36.23
CA THR A 54 -30.54 -21.47 -34.83
C THR A 54 -30.79 -20.16 -34.10
N GLN A 55 -31.50 -20.25 -32.98
CA GLN A 55 -31.66 -19.14 -32.05
C GLN A 55 -30.29 -18.54 -31.66
N ALA A 56 -30.23 -17.21 -31.58
CA ALA A 56 -29.01 -16.53 -31.21
C ALA A 56 -28.57 -16.86 -29.77
N ALA A 57 -27.28 -17.17 -29.58
CA ALA A 57 -26.75 -17.66 -28.31
C ALA A 57 -27.00 -16.71 -27.11
N TRP A 58 -26.98 -15.39 -27.34
CA TRP A 58 -27.23 -14.40 -26.28
C TRP A 58 -28.70 -14.33 -25.86
N GLU A 59 -29.65 -14.62 -26.75
CA GLU A 59 -31.08 -14.66 -26.41
C GLU A 59 -31.38 -15.90 -25.57
N ARG A 60 -30.71 -17.01 -25.86
CA ARG A 60 -30.71 -18.22 -25.02
C ARG A 60 -30.08 -17.96 -23.64
N ALA A 61 -28.98 -17.20 -23.59
CA ALA A 61 -28.39 -16.76 -22.32
C ALA A 61 -29.32 -15.83 -21.52
N LEU A 62 -30.14 -15.02 -22.21
CA LEU A 62 -31.12 -14.14 -21.58
C LEU A 62 -32.26 -14.94 -20.93
N LEU A 63 -32.72 -16.03 -21.56
CA LEU A 63 -33.66 -16.97 -20.95
C LEU A 63 -33.08 -17.61 -19.67
N LYS A 64 -31.81 -18.04 -19.71
CA LYS A 64 -31.10 -18.55 -18.54
C LYS A 64 -31.01 -17.53 -17.41
N ALA A 65 -30.66 -16.27 -17.73
CA ALA A 65 -30.56 -15.20 -16.74
C ALA A 65 -31.92 -14.87 -16.11
N TRP A 66 -33.01 -14.98 -16.87
CA TRP A 66 -34.36 -14.68 -16.39
C TRP A 66 -34.90 -15.75 -15.45
N ILE A 67 -34.61 -17.03 -15.70
CA ILE A 67 -35.00 -18.15 -14.82
C ILE A 67 -34.27 -18.10 -13.49
N ASN A 68 -32.98 -17.77 -13.53
CA ASN A 68 -32.16 -17.60 -12.33
C ASN A 68 -32.28 -16.20 -11.71
N SER A 69 -33.29 -15.40 -12.10
CA SER A 69 -33.50 -14.10 -11.48
C SER A 69 -33.91 -14.27 -10.01
N THR A 70 -32.98 -13.92 -9.11
CA THR A 70 -33.14 -13.99 -7.65
C THR A 70 -33.96 -12.82 -7.12
N GLY A 71 -35.11 -12.53 -7.73
CA GLY A 71 -36.06 -11.52 -7.28
C GLY A 71 -37.15 -12.12 -6.38
N PRO A 72 -37.81 -11.30 -5.53
CA PRO A 72 -38.92 -11.79 -4.71
C PRO A 72 -40.06 -12.33 -5.58
N LYS A 73 -40.45 -13.58 -5.34
CA LYS A 73 -41.47 -14.28 -6.13
C LYS A 73 -42.91 -13.94 -5.70
N THR A 74 -43.10 -13.53 -4.45
CA THR A 74 -44.41 -13.22 -3.86
C THR A 74 -44.90 -11.82 -4.26
N ALA A 75 -46.22 -11.63 -4.36
CA ALA A 75 -46.80 -10.32 -4.66
C ALA A 75 -46.42 -9.27 -3.61
N ALA A 76 -46.41 -9.66 -2.32
CA ALA A 76 -45.95 -8.83 -1.21
C ALA A 76 -44.45 -8.47 -1.32
N GLY A 77 -43.60 -9.43 -1.68
CA GLY A 77 -42.17 -9.17 -1.86
C GLY A 77 -41.88 -8.28 -3.07
N LYS A 78 -42.67 -8.38 -4.14
CA LYS A 78 -42.59 -7.46 -5.29
C LYS A 78 -43.05 -6.06 -4.94
N ALA A 79 -44.12 -5.92 -4.17
CA ALA A 79 -44.58 -4.63 -3.67
C ALA A 79 -43.55 -3.97 -2.75
N ALA A 80 -42.94 -4.75 -1.84
CA ALA A 80 -41.86 -4.27 -0.97
C ALA A 80 -40.59 -3.88 -1.75
N SER A 81 -40.22 -4.64 -2.79
CA SER A 81 -39.13 -4.25 -3.68
C SER A 81 -39.47 -3.00 -4.49
N ALA A 82 -40.70 -2.87 -4.99
CA ALA A 82 -41.15 -1.70 -5.74
C ALA A 82 -41.17 -0.45 -4.86
N SER A 83 -41.65 -0.54 -3.61
CA SER A 83 -41.60 0.56 -2.66
C SER A 83 -40.17 0.94 -2.25
N ASN A 84 -39.24 -0.02 -2.25
CA ASN A 84 -37.81 0.25 -2.01
C ASN A 84 -37.11 0.89 -3.23
N LEU A 85 -37.70 0.79 -4.42
CA LEU A 85 -37.21 1.39 -5.68
C LEU A 85 -37.86 2.75 -5.97
N GLU A 86 -39.01 3.05 -5.35
CA GLU A 86 -39.60 4.39 -5.41
C GLU A 86 -38.67 5.39 -4.70
N GLY A 87 -38.09 6.30 -5.49
CA GLY A 87 -37.11 7.29 -5.02
C GLY A 87 -35.65 6.85 -5.07
N HIS A 88 -35.34 5.61 -5.48
CA HIS A 88 -33.96 5.10 -5.57
C HIS A 88 -33.66 4.42 -6.93
N PRO A 89 -32.46 4.60 -7.50
CA PRO A 89 -31.42 5.51 -7.06
C PRO A 89 -31.77 6.94 -7.49
N THR A 90 -31.69 7.89 -6.57
CA THR A 90 -31.62 9.31 -6.94
C THR A 90 -30.42 9.55 -7.86
N LYS A 91 -30.42 10.66 -8.61
CA LYS A 91 -29.31 10.99 -9.54
C LYS A 91 -27.95 11.05 -8.82
N GLU A 92 -27.93 11.38 -7.53
CA GLU A 92 -26.73 11.37 -6.69
C GLU A 92 -26.35 9.97 -6.20
N GLU A 93 -27.33 9.10 -5.92
CA GLU A 93 -27.10 7.72 -5.50
C GLU A 93 -26.68 6.83 -6.66
N SER A 94 -27.17 7.05 -7.88
CA SER A 94 -26.73 6.30 -9.07
C SER A 94 -25.24 6.52 -9.36
N LEU A 95 -24.73 7.72 -9.06
CA LEU A 95 -23.30 8.05 -9.11
C LEU A 95 -22.49 7.33 -8.01
N ARG A 96 -23.12 7.01 -6.86
CA ARG A 96 -22.50 6.34 -5.71
C ARG A 96 -22.60 4.81 -5.74
N THR A 97 -23.63 4.25 -6.35
CA THR A 97 -23.90 2.81 -6.30
C THR A 97 -23.11 2.02 -7.35
N ARG A 98 -21.91 1.63 -6.93
CA ARG A 98 -21.39 0.25 -6.99
C ARG A 98 -20.87 -0.36 -8.29
N PHE A 99 -20.84 0.33 -9.43
CA PHE A 99 -20.03 -0.12 -10.58
C PHE A 99 -19.04 0.90 -11.16
N ASN A 100 -19.22 2.20 -10.88
CA ASN A 100 -18.27 3.23 -11.32
C ASN A 100 -16.97 3.29 -10.51
N ALA A 101 -16.97 2.78 -9.27
CA ALA A 101 -15.81 2.88 -8.38
C ALA A 101 -14.65 1.93 -8.74
N MET A 102 -14.91 0.83 -9.46
CA MET A 102 -13.85 -0.14 -9.83
C MET A 102 -13.31 0.02 -11.25
N LYS A 103 -13.98 0.75 -12.16
CA LYS A 103 -13.53 0.87 -13.56
C LYS A 103 -13.12 2.26 -14.02
N HIS A 104 -13.48 3.33 -13.32
CA HIS A 104 -13.12 4.70 -13.73
C HIS A 104 -12.58 5.49 -12.53
N GLY A 105 -11.28 5.32 -12.26
CA GLY A 105 -10.57 5.98 -11.16
C GLY A 105 -10.53 7.51 -11.19
N ALA A 106 -11.11 8.15 -12.21
CA ALA A 106 -11.09 9.61 -12.38
C ALA A 106 -12.18 10.36 -11.58
N SER A 107 -13.26 9.70 -11.17
CA SER A 107 -14.39 10.36 -10.47
C SER A 107 -14.81 9.69 -9.16
N ALA A 108 -14.11 8.64 -8.74
CA ALA A 108 -14.23 8.16 -7.37
C ALA A 108 -13.68 9.26 -6.45
N LYS A 109 -14.57 9.98 -5.75
CA LYS A 109 -14.16 10.72 -4.56
C LYS A 109 -13.44 9.70 -3.67
N VAL A 110 -12.11 9.81 -3.59
CA VAL A 110 -11.30 9.17 -2.56
C VAL A 110 -12.03 9.46 -1.27
N ALA A 111 -12.48 8.42 -0.57
CA ALA A 111 -13.14 8.62 0.71
C ALA A 111 -12.17 9.40 1.59
N THR A 112 -12.47 10.67 1.85
CA THR A 112 -11.62 11.54 2.68
C THR A 112 -11.55 11.01 4.11
N TYR A 113 -12.50 10.16 4.51
CA TYR A 113 -12.59 9.57 5.85
C TYR A 113 -13.06 8.11 5.78
N PHE A 114 -12.53 7.28 6.67
CA PHE A 114 -12.93 5.88 6.80
C PHE A 114 -14.33 5.80 7.44
N PRO A 115 -15.33 5.12 6.83
CA PRO A 115 -16.67 5.07 7.40
C PRO A 115 -16.70 4.29 8.73
N ALA A 116 -17.55 4.69 9.67
CA ALA A 116 -17.70 3.94 10.92
C ALA A 116 -18.43 2.62 10.70
N ARG A 117 -17.71 1.50 10.78
CA ARG A 117 -18.25 0.14 10.62
C ARG A 117 -17.71 -0.78 11.72
N PRO A 118 -18.37 -0.85 12.89
CA PRO A 118 -17.89 -1.66 14.00
C PRO A 118 -17.82 -3.13 13.61
N GLY A 119 -16.70 -3.78 13.91
CA GLY A 119 -16.45 -5.20 13.63
C GLY A 119 -16.14 -5.55 12.16
N LYS A 120 -15.98 -4.57 11.27
CA LYS A 120 -15.63 -4.81 9.86
C LYS A 120 -14.16 -4.53 9.53
N TYR A 121 -13.45 -3.75 10.33
CA TYR A 121 -12.02 -3.52 10.16
C TYR A 121 -11.22 -4.54 10.98
N ALA A 122 -10.05 -4.94 10.51
CA ALA A 122 -9.16 -5.83 11.25
C ALA A 122 -8.79 -5.27 12.64
N LEU A 123 -8.59 -3.95 12.71
CA LEU A 123 -8.32 -3.23 13.96
C LEU A 123 -9.50 -3.27 14.95
N CYS A 124 -10.73 -3.55 14.52
CA CYS A 124 -11.89 -3.58 15.43
C CYS A 124 -11.79 -4.67 16.50
N ASN A 125 -10.98 -5.72 16.29
CA ASN A 125 -10.82 -6.79 17.26
C ASN A 125 -10.01 -6.36 18.50
N THR A 126 -9.09 -5.40 18.32
CA THR A 126 -8.21 -4.87 19.37
C THR A 126 -8.53 -3.42 19.73
N CYS A 127 -9.61 -2.87 19.17
CA CYS A 127 -10.02 -1.49 19.35
C CYS A 127 -10.65 -1.28 20.73
N ASP A 128 -10.13 -0.29 21.47
CA ASP A 128 -10.61 0.22 22.76
C ASP A 128 -11.91 1.05 22.65
N VAL A 129 -12.27 1.50 21.45
CA VAL A 129 -13.46 2.32 21.20
C VAL A 129 -14.73 1.49 21.33
N ASP A 130 -15.67 1.94 22.16
CA ASP A 130 -16.99 1.31 22.31
C ASP A 130 -17.74 1.22 20.97
N ARG A 131 -18.33 0.05 20.71
CA ARG A 131 -19.02 -0.26 19.46
C ARG A 131 -20.28 0.58 19.27
N ILE A 132 -20.97 0.94 20.36
CA ILE A 132 -22.19 1.76 20.31
C ILE A 132 -21.80 3.18 19.90
N TRP A 133 -20.81 3.76 20.57
CA TRP A 133 -20.28 5.07 20.24
C TRP A 133 -19.68 5.11 18.83
N CYS A 134 -18.90 4.10 18.43
CA CYS A 134 -18.30 4.01 17.10
C CYS A 134 -19.35 4.10 15.99
N ARG A 135 -20.50 3.41 16.13
CA ARG A 135 -21.57 3.41 15.12
C ARG A 135 -22.23 4.78 14.94
N GLN A 136 -22.23 5.62 15.98
CA GLN A 136 -22.84 6.96 15.94
C GLN A 136 -21.93 7.98 15.26
N GLN A 137 -20.62 7.71 15.19
CA GLN A 137 -19.66 8.62 14.57
C GLN A 137 -19.75 8.59 13.04
N PRO A 138 -19.52 9.73 12.35
CA PRO A 138 -19.51 9.79 10.90
C PRO A 138 -18.33 9.03 10.28
N CYS A 139 -17.23 8.84 11.04
CA CYS A 139 -16.03 8.14 10.60
C CYS A 139 -15.43 7.26 11.70
N CYS A 140 -14.59 6.29 11.30
CA CYS A 140 -13.85 5.45 12.21
C CYS A 140 -12.69 6.23 12.83
N VAL A 141 -12.78 6.52 14.13
CA VAL A 141 -11.82 7.37 14.84
C VAL A 141 -10.39 6.86 14.76
N LYS A 142 -10.15 5.56 14.98
CA LYS A 142 -8.79 4.99 14.96
C LYS A 142 -8.16 4.95 13.56
N GLN A 143 -8.94 4.59 12.54
CA GLN A 143 -8.42 4.57 11.17
C GLN A 143 -8.15 5.99 10.67
N THR A 144 -9.03 6.93 10.99
CA THR A 144 -8.81 8.35 10.71
C THR A 144 -7.60 8.89 11.48
N GLN A 145 -7.41 8.51 12.75
CA GLN A 145 -6.23 8.89 13.53
C GLN A 145 -4.94 8.37 12.89
N ASN A 146 -4.87 7.09 12.54
CA ASN A 146 -3.69 6.51 11.88
C ASN A 146 -3.40 7.22 10.56
N PHE A 147 -4.42 7.46 9.74
CA PHE A 147 -4.27 8.17 8.48
C PHE A 147 -3.78 9.61 8.69
N MET A 148 -4.35 10.34 9.63
CA MET A 148 -3.91 11.71 9.94
C MET A 148 -2.49 11.75 10.50
N LEU A 149 -2.09 10.78 11.31
CA LEU A 149 -0.70 10.66 11.79
C LEU A 149 0.27 10.45 10.63
N HIS A 150 -0.08 9.57 9.68
CA HIS A 150 0.72 9.40 8.46
C HIS A 150 0.76 10.70 7.65
N GLN A 151 -0.39 11.29 7.34
CA GLN A 151 -0.49 12.53 6.57
C GLN A 151 0.31 13.68 7.21
N ALA A 152 0.18 13.87 8.52
CA ALA A 152 0.91 14.88 9.27
C ALA A 152 2.43 14.62 9.26
N ALA A 153 2.86 13.36 9.42
CA ALA A 153 4.27 13.01 9.33
C ALA A 153 4.86 13.26 7.93
N PHE A 154 4.06 13.03 6.88
CA PHE A 154 4.42 13.36 5.49
C PHE A 154 4.52 14.87 5.26
N GLU A 155 3.51 15.64 5.69
CA GLU A 155 3.50 17.10 5.54
C GLU A 155 4.62 17.78 6.32
N GLN A 156 4.92 17.31 7.53
CA GLN A 156 5.96 17.86 8.39
C GLN A 156 7.37 17.34 8.07
N ARG A 157 7.50 16.38 7.14
CA ARG A 157 8.77 15.69 6.81
C ARG A 157 9.50 15.16 8.05
N LYS A 158 8.75 14.68 9.05
CA LYS A 158 9.28 14.18 10.32
C LYS A 158 8.88 12.73 10.52
N PRO A 159 9.64 11.76 9.97
CA PRO A 159 9.30 10.35 10.11
C PRO A 159 9.44 9.80 11.53
N GLY A 160 10.17 10.51 12.40
CA GLY A 160 10.30 10.16 13.81
C GLY A 160 8.97 9.92 14.53
N VAL A 161 7.91 10.64 14.12
CA VAL A 161 6.57 10.52 14.71
C VAL A 161 5.93 9.15 14.45
N LEU A 162 6.33 8.46 13.36
CA LEU A 162 5.81 7.15 12.98
C LEU A 162 6.69 5.99 13.46
N GLN A 163 7.82 6.26 14.12
CA GLN A 163 8.77 5.20 14.52
C GLN A 163 8.13 4.16 15.44
N GLY A 164 7.28 4.58 16.39
CA GLY A 164 6.57 3.64 17.26
C GLY A 164 5.70 2.66 16.45
N MET A 165 4.84 3.18 15.58
CA MET A 165 3.94 2.38 14.75
C MET A 165 4.69 1.45 13.78
N TYR A 166 5.78 1.93 13.17
CA TYR A 166 6.59 1.10 12.29
C TYR A 166 7.42 0.06 13.04
N SER A 167 7.92 0.38 14.23
CA SER A 167 8.65 -0.59 15.06
C SER A 167 7.76 -1.75 15.48
N GLU A 168 6.51 -1.47 15.86
CA GLU A 168 5.50 -2.48 16.20
C GLU A 168 5.16 -3.35 14.98
N MET A 169 4.96 -2.73 13.81
CA MET A 169 4.67 -3.46 12.57
C MET A 169 5.85 -4.35 12.16
N GLN A 170 7.09 -3.85 12.24
CA GLN A 170 8.28 -4.63 11.94
C GLN A 170 8.44 -5.79 12.94
N ALA A 171 8.25 -5.57 14.23
CA ALA A 171 8.28 -6.63 15.24
C ALA A 171 7.22 -7.71 14.96
N ALA A 172 5.99 -7.32 14.62
CA ALA A 172 4.94 -8.26 14.24
C ALA A 172 5.32 -9.08 13.00
N VAL A 173 5.92 -8.44 12.00
CA VAL A 173 6.40 -9.11 10.79
C VAL A 173 7.54 -10.09 11.10
N TYR A 174 8.53 -9.70 11.90
CA TYR A 174 9.61 -10.58 12.32
C TYR A 174 9.09 -11.78 13.12
N SER A 175 8.05 -11.59 13.93
CA SER A 175 7.41 -12.70 14.67
C SER A 175 6.81 -13.76 13.71
N ILE A 176 6.18 -13.33 12.62
CA ILE A 176 5.63 -14.25 11.60
C ILE A 176 6.77 -14.97 10.88
N LEU A 177 7.83 -14.26 10.51
CA LEU A 177 9.02 -14.88 9.90
C LEU A 177 9.65 -15.93 10.82
N GLN A 178 9.79 -15.63 12.11
CA GLN A 178 10.31 -16.57 13.09
C GLN A 178 9.41 -17.81 13.20
N GLN A 179 8.08 -17.65 13.18
CA GLN A 179 7.15 -18.78 13.17
C GLN A 179 7.30 -19.62 11.91
N ILE A 180 7.43 -19.01 10.73
CA ILE A 180 7.65 -19.75 9.47
C ILE A 180 8.96 -20.54 9.54
N ILE A 181 10.05 -19.94 10.05
CA ILE A 181 11.34 -20.62 10.20
C ILE A 181 11.22 -21.79 11.18
N LEU A 182 10.54 -21.61 12.32
CA LEU A 182 10.32 -22.66 13.30
C LEU A 182 9.51 -23.83 12.72
N THR A 183 8.46 -23.54 11.93
CA THR A 183 7.71 -24.56 11.21
C THR A 183 8.60 -25.32 10.23
N ILE A 184 9.44 -24.62 9.46
CA ILE A 184 10.38 -25.27 8.53
C ILE A 184 11.41 -26.15 9.28
N ILE A 185 11.88 -25.71 10.44
CA ILE A 185 12.82 -26.50 11.28
C ILE A 185 12.13 -27.75 11.83
N ASN A 186 10.87 -27.63 12.27
CA ASN A 186 10.09 -28.74 12.83
C ASN A 186 9.66 -29.77 11.78
N ASP A 187 9.20 -29.30 10.61
CA ASP A 187 8.74 -30.17 9.51
C ASP A 187 9.92 -30.76 8.72
N GLY A 188 11.10 -30.12 8.78
CA GLY A 188 12.29 -30.49 8.03
C GLY A 188 12.33 -29.95 6.59
N VAL A 189 13.48 -30.11 5.92
CA VAL A 189 13.75 -29.51 4.60
C VAL A 189 13.07 -30.26 3.44
N LYS A 190 12.59 -31.49 3.69
CA LYS A 190 12.16 -32.42 2.66
C LYS A 190 10.71 -32.83 2.89
N VAL A 191 9.83 -32.42 1.98
CA VAL A 191 8.50 -33.01 1.88
C VAL A 191 8.58 -34.08 0.80
N GLU A 192 8.47 -35.34 1.23
CA GLU A 192 8.46 -36.52 0.37
C GLU A 192 7.03 -36.77 -0.11
N ARG A 193 6.80 -36.67 -1.42
CA ARG A 193 5.54 -37.06 -2.04
C ARG A 193 5.75 -38.38 -2.78
N PRO A 194 5.01 -39.44 -2.48
CA PRO A 194 5.09 -40.66 -3.29
C PRO A 194 4.56 -40.36 -4.70
N GLU A 195 5.29 -40.82 -5.72
CA GLU A 195 4.83 -40.72 -7.10
C GLU A 195 3.71 -41.73 -7.37
N PHE A 196 2.63 -41.24 -7.94
CA PHE A 196 1.49 -42.03 -8.35
C PHE A 196 1.34 -41.97 -9.86
N HIS A 197 1.24 -43.14 -10.49
CA HIS A 197 0.86 -43.25 -11.88
C HIS A 197 -0.61 -43.67 -11.98
N PHE A 198 -1.33 -43.04 -12.90
CA PHE A 198 -2.67 -43.46 -13.29
C PHE A 198 -2.54 -44.33 -14.52
N ASP A 199 -2.93 -45.60 -14.40
CA ASP A 199 -3.04 -46.48 -15.56
C ASP A 199 -4.29 -46.12 -16.39
N VAL A 200 -4.33 -46.53 -17.67
CA VAL A 200 -5.38 -46.19 -18.66
C VAL A 200 -6.79 -46.58 -18.19
N ASN A 201 -6.89 -47.51 -17.23
CA ASN A 201 -8.13 -47.97 -16.59
C ASN A 201 -8.51 -47.23 -15.29
N GLY A 202 -7.84 -46.12 -14.97
CA GLY A 202 -8.18 -45.27 -13.81
C GLY A 202 -7.77 -45.84 -12.45
N THR A 203 -6.91 -46.86 -12.41
CA THR A 203 -6.38 -47.41 -11.15
C THR A 203 -5.07 -46.71 -10.79
N LEU A 204 -4.95 -46.27 -9.53
CA LEU A 204 -3.78 -45.55 -8.98
C LEU A 204 -2.71 -46.57 -8.52
N THR A 205 -1.56 -46.60 -9.18
CA THR A 205 -0.41 -47.42 -8.77
C THR A 205 0.69 -46.54 -8.17
N LEU A 206 1.10 -46.88 -6.95
CA LEU A 206 2.28 -46.32 -6.30
C LEU A 206 3.54 -46.86 -6.99
N ALA A 207 4.41 -45.96 -7.47
CA ALA A 207 5.68 -46.36 -8.06
C ALA A 207 6.58 -46.99 -6.98
N ARG A 208 6.90 -48.28 -7.10
CA ARG A 208 7.76 -49.02 -6.16
C ARG A 208 8.93 -49.64 -6.90
N TYR A 209 10.12 -49.61 -6.30
CA TYR A 209 11.30 -50.30 -6.77
C TYR A 209 11.86 -51.20 -5.66
N THR A 210 12.51 -52.30 -6.03
CA THR A 210 13.16 -53.22 -5.09
C THR A 210 14.64 -52.88 -4.97
N ASP A 211 15.09 -52.56 -3.77
CA ASP A 211 16.52 -52.34 -3.46
C ASP A 211 17.30 -53.69 -3.46
N GLU A 212 18.63 -53.61 -3.47
CA GLU A 212 19.56 -54.77 -3.49
C GLU A 212 19.39 -55.76 -2.31
N TYR A 213 18.70 -55.36 -1.25
CA TYR A 213 18.40 -56.19 -0.07
C TYR A 213 16.97 -56.78 -0.07
N GLY A 214 16.20 -56.62 -1.17
CA GLY A 214 14.90 -57.27 -1.35
C GLY A 214 13.70 -56.56 -0.72
N GLU A 215 13.87 -55.37 -0.13
CA GLU A 215 12.77 -54.55 0.39
C GLU A 215 12.18 -53.64 -0.70
N GLN A 216 10.84 -53.59 -0.78
CA GLN A 216 10.13 -52.70 -1.69
C GLN A 216 10.10 -51.28 -1.14
N ARG A 217 10.74 -50.32 -1.82
CA ARG A 217 10.68 -48.90 -1.50
C ARG A 217 9.86 -48.14 -2.53
N THR A 218 9.05 -47.20 -2.05
CA THR A 218 8.25 -46.31 -2.90
C THR A 218 9.15 -45.20 -3.44
N ILE A 219 9.01 -44.85 -4.73
CA ILE A 219 9.68 -43.71 -5.33
C ILE A 219 8.99 -42.44 -4.80
N THR A 220 9.77 -41.58 -4.14
CA THR A 220 9.30 -40.33 -3.58
C THR A 220 9.95 -39.15 -4.30
N GLU A 221 9.13 -38.23 -4.80
CA GLU A 221 9.59 -36.92 -5.25
C GLU A 221 9.96 -36.08 -4.02
N ILE A 222 11.21 -35.62 -3.97
CA ILE A 222 11.73 -34.80 -2.88
C ILE A 222 11.59 -33.33 -3.31
N SER A 223 10.62 -32.64 -2.72
CA SER A 223 10.42 -31.20 -2.97
C SER A 223 10.89 -30.37 -1.77
N ALA A 224 11.38 -29.16 -2.06
CA ALA A 224 11.71 -28.19 -1.03
C ALA A 224 10.43 -27.74 -0.29
N HIS A 225 10.56 -27.37 0.99
CA HIS A 225 9.42 -26.94 1.80
C HIS A 225 8.64 -25.81 1.11
N PRO A 226 7.31 -25.92 0.94
CA PRO A 226 6.49 -24.95 0.21
C PRO A 226 6.49 -23.53 0.79
N LEU A 227 6.99 -23.34 2.02
CA LEU A 227 7.06 -22.06 2.72
C LEU A 227 8.36 -21.30 2.43
N LEU A 228 9.38 -21.94 1.85
CA LEU A 228 10.64 -21.28 1.51
C LEU A 228 10.44 -20.20 0.45
N LYS A 229 9.64 -20.47 -0.58
CA LYS A 229 9.35 -19.49 -1.64
C LYS A 229 8.59 -18.25 -1.11
N PRO A 230 7.48 -18.40 -0.36
CA PRO A 230 6.85 -17.27 0.33
C PRO A 230 7.81 -16.50 1.25
N LEU A 231 8.69 -17.19 1.97
CA LEU A 231 9.67 -16.55 2.86
C LEU A 231 10.70 -15.71 2.08
N THR A 232 11.23 -16.21 0.96
CA THR A 232 12.12 -15.46 0.06
C THR A 232 11.42 -14.25 -0.56
N ASP A 233 10.19 -14.45 -1.05
CA ASP A 233 9.38 -13.37 -1.62
C ASP A 233 9.05 -12.29 -0.57
N PHE A 234 8.90 -12.68 0.69
CA PHE A 234 8.59 -11.76 1.77
C PHE A 234 9.82 -10.99 2.27
N LEU A 235 10.97 -11.66 2.44
CA LEU A 235 12.24 -11.00 2.82
C LEU A 235 12.70 -9.99 1.78
N SER A 236 12.60 -10.33 0.49
CA SER A 236 12.95 -9.42 -0.60
C SER A 236 12.05 -8.19 -0.64
N LYS A 237 10.74 -8.35 -0.43
CA LYS A 237 9.78 -7.23 -0.42
C LYS A 237 9.87 -6.37 0.86
N ASN A 238 10.13 -6.96 2.02
CA ASN A 238 10.25 -6.19 3.27
C ASN A 238 11.51 -5.30 3.26
N ASN A 239 12.64 -5.79 2.72
CA ASN A 239 13.84 -4.97 2.56
C ASN A 239 13.61 -3.73 1.68
N LEU A 240 12.77 -3.85 0.65
CA LEU A 240 12.37 -2.70 -0.17
C LEU A 240 11.51 -1.71 0.65
N THR A 241 10.60 -2.20 1.50
CA THR A 241 9.77 -1.32 2.32
C THR A 241 10.55 -0.56 3.40
N LEU A 242 11.62 -1.13 3.97
CA LEU A 242 12.45 -0.42 4.96
C LEU A 242 13.31 0.68 4.35
N ALA A 243 13.85 0.47 3.15
CA ALA A 243 14.57 1.51 2.39
C ALA A 243 13.64 2.65 1.95
N ASP A 244 12.38 2.32 1.64
CA ASP A 244 11.34 3.28 1.22
C ASP A 244 10.60 3.93 2.42
N MET A 245 10.64 3.31 3.59
CA MET A 245 10.20 3.89 4.87
C MET A 245 11.23 4.86 5.46
N GLY A 246 12.42 4.93 4.86
CA GLY A 246 13.25 6.12 4.89
C GLY A 246 12.52 7.24 4.17
N MET A 247 11.61 7.91 4.88
CA MET A 247 11.01 9.22 4.60
C MET A 247 12.10 10.29 4.53
N THR A 248 12.93 10.11 3.53
CA THR A 248 14.21 10.74 3.29
C THR A 248 14.23 11.03 1.74
N ASN A 249 15.12 11.87 1.15
CA ASN A 249 15.15 12.50 -0.25
C ASN A 249 15.73 11.83 -1.60
N LYS A 250 17.03 11.64 -1.84
CA LYS A 250 17.59 10.33 -2.30
C LYS A 250 18.76 9.81 -1.44
N VAL A 251 18.65 9.70 -0.13
CA VAL A 251 17.52 10.13 0.66
C VAL A 251 17.87 11.41 1.44
N VAL A 252 17.95 11.43 2.77
CA VAL A 252 18.50 12.57 3.53
C VAL A 252 20.04 12.53 3.54
N ASP A 253 20.65 11.47 3.02
CA ASP A 253 22.11 11.32 3.01
C ASP A 253 22.83 11.87 1.76
N GLU A 254 22.11 12.43 0.78
CA GLU A 254 22.71 13.51 -0.03
C GLU A 254 22.66 14.87 0.72
N GLU A 255 21.86 15.00 1.79
CA GLU A 255 21.67 16.23 2.59
C GLU A 255 22.54 16.27 3.87
N ASP A 256 22.92 15.14 4.48
CA ASP A 256 23.90 15.06 5.58
C ASP A 256 25.36 15.11 5.07
N ILE A 257 25.62 15.94 4.04
CA ILE A 257 26.97 16.47 3.78
C ILE A 257 27.30 17.35 5.00
N PHE A 258 27.91 16.73 6.01
CA PHE A 258 28.53 17.43 7.12
C PHE A 258 29.33 18.62 6.57
N PRO A 259 29.09 19.87 7.05
CA PRO A 259 29.87 21.02 6.60
C PRO A 259 31.34 20.81 7.00
N GLY A 260 32.12 20.27 6.06
CA GLY A 260 33.52 19.89 6.27
C GLY A 260 33.95 18.55 5.69
N HIS A 261 33.05 17.70 5.17
CA HIS A 261 33.45 16.45 4.51
C HIS A 261 33.38 16.57 2.99
N LEU A 262 34.54 16.46 2.31
CA LEU A 262 34.59 16.37 0.86
C LEU A 262 34.14 14.97 0.44
N GLY A 263 32.88 14.87 0.02
CA GLY A 263 32.34 13.66 -0.60
C GLY A 263 33.03 13.40 -1.94
N GLY A 264 33.67 12.24 -2.08
CA GLY A 264 34.35 11.80 -3.30
C GLY A 264 33.39 11.38 -4.44
N SER A 265 32.31 12.13 -4.70
CA SER A 265 31.34 11.80 -5.74
C SER A 265 31.20 12.93 -6.77
N THR A 266 32.00 12.81 -7.82
CA THR A 266 31.76 12.99 -9.28
C THR A 266 30.70 13.95 -9.88
N ALA A 267 29.95 14.79 -9.15
CA ALA A 267 28.85 15.56 -9.77
C ALA A 267 28.84 17.09 -9.55
N ALA A 268 29.83 17.67 -8.86
CA ALA A 268 30.09 19.11 -8.86
C ALA A 268 31.59 19.33 -9.09
N PRO A 269 32.05 20.46 -9.68
CA PRO A 269 33.48 20.68 -9.88
C PRO A 269 34.15 20.61 -8.53
N ALA A 270 34.85 19.50 -8.29
CA ALA A 270 35.54 19.23 -7.05
C ALA A 270 36.57 20.33 -6.90
N ILE A 271 36.27 21.32 -6.04
CA ILE A 271 37.29 22.23 -5.55
C ILE A 271 38.34 21.33 -4.92
N SER A 272 39.50 21.26 -5.57
CA SER A 272 40.58 20.40 -5.14
C SER A 272 40.92 20.71 -3.68
N VAL A 273 41.37 19.70 -2.93
CA VAL A 273 41.73 19.86 -1.51
C VAL A 273 42.67 21.05 -1.30
N ASP A 274 43.59 21.27 -2.25
CA ASP A 274 44.52 22.40 -2.25
C ASP A 274 43.83 23.76 -2.39
N GLU A 275 42.82 23.88 -3.27
CA GLU A 275 42.09 25.12 -3.45
C GLU A 275 41.23 25.46 -2.22
N TYR A 276 40.67 24.44 -1.56
CA TYR A 276 39.97 24.62 -0.29
C TYR A 276 40.91 25.03 0.86
N GLN A 277 42.11 24.42 0.94
CA GLN A 277 43.14 24.82 1.90
C GLN A 277 43.59 26.26 1.67
N ARG A 278 43.77 26.68 0.40
CA ARG A 278 44.09 28.07 0.05
C ARG A 278 43.02 29.05 0.51
N ARG A 279 41.73 28.76 0.24
CA ARG A 279 40.62 29.63 0.70
C ARG A 279 40.52 29.71 2.22
N LYS A 280 40.86 28.63 2.94
CA LYS A 280 40.94 28.66 4.41
C LYS A 280 42.08 29.54 4.90
N LEU A 281 43.26 29.44 4.29
CA LEU A 281 44.40 30.29 4.64
C LEU A 281 44.09 31.76 4.36
N GLU A 282 43.50 32.07 3.20
CA GLU A 282 43.08 33.43 2.84
C GLU A 282 42.04 33.99 3.84
N ALA A 283 41.05 33.19 4.24
CA ALA A 283 40.07 33.60 5.25
C ALA A 283 40.71 33.85 6.63
N LEU A 284 41.73 33.08 7.01
CA LEU A 284 42.48 33.29 8.25
C LEU A 284 43.36 34.54 8.20
N GLU A 285 43.99 34.81 7.05
CA GLU A 285 44.74 36.04 6.81
C GLU A 285 43.84 37.28 6.86
N ASP A 286 42.65 37.20 6.26
CA ASP A 286 41.65 38.27 6.32
C ASP A 286 41.14 38.51 7.75
N LEU A 287 40.90 37.44 8.51
CA LEU A 287 40.50 37.56 9.91
C LEU A 287 41.61 38.20 10.74
N ARG A 288 42.86 37.80 10.53
CA ARG A 288 44.03 38.44 11.16
C ARG A 288 44.10 39.92 10.82
N ASN A 289 43.91 40.29 9.55
CA ASN A 289 43.94 41.68 9.11
C ASN A 289 42.80 42.51 9.74
N LYS A 290 41.60 41.95 9.86
CA LYS A 290 40.48 42.60 10.56
C LYS A 290 40.75 42.79 12.05
N VAL A 291 41.34 41.79 12.71
CA VAL A 291 41.73 41.88 14.13
C VAL A 291 42.82 42.93 14.34
N MET A 292 43.84 42.99 13.47
CA MET A 292 44.88 44.01 13.55
C MET A 292 44.31 45.42 13.36
N ARG A 293 43.38 45.60 12.42
CA ARG A 293 42.68 46.88 12.22
C ARG A 293 41.79 47.24 13.40
N ALA A 294 41.07 46.27 13.96
CA ALA A 294 40.24 46.47 15.15
C ALA A 294 41.11 46.91 16.34
N ASN A 295 42.21 46.21 16.62
CA ASN A 295 43.14 46.57 17.69
C ASN A 295 43.76 47.96 17.47
N ALA A 296 44.14 48.30 16.23
CA ALA A 296 44.64 49.64 15.91
C ALA A 296 43.57 50.73 16.10
N SER A 297 42.31 50.45 15.74
CA SER A 297 41.20 51.38 15.99
C SER A 297 40.86 51.52 17.48
N THR A 298 40.95 50.44 18.25
CA THR A 298 40.76 50.46 19.71
C THR A 298 41.88 51.24 20.41
N ALA A 299 43.13 51.09 19.96
CA ALA A 299 44.25 51.87 20.49
C ALA A 299 44.19 53.37 20.11
N ALA A 300 43.53 53.70 19.00
CA ALA A 300 43.30 55.07 18.57
C ALA A 300 41.97 55.65 19.09
N ASP A 301 41.23 54.91 19.92
CA ASP A 301 39.96 55.36 20.47
C ASP A 301 40.21 56.49 21.49
N PRO A 302 39.69 57.71 21.24
CA PRO A 302 39.96 58.86 22.10
C PRO A 302 39.47 58.65 23.54
N ILE A 303 38.41 57.87 23.75
CA ILE A 303 37.85 57.61 25.09
C ILE A 303 38.79 56.72 25.91
N LEU A 304 39.42 55.72 25.28
CA LEU A 304 40.39 54.87 25.94
C LEU A 304 41.67 55.64 26.28
N LEU A 305 42.14 56.53 25.39
CA LEU A 305 43.29 57.38 25.66
C LEU A 305 43.02 58.39 26.79
N GLU A 306 41.81 58.96 26.85
CA GLU A 306 41.38 59.81 27.96
C GLU A 306 41.35 59.02 29.28
N HIS A 307 40.83 57.80 29.29
CA HIS A 307 40.77 56.95 30.47
C HIS A 307 42.16 56.42 30.91
N GLU A 308 43.06 56.12 29.96
CA GLU A 308 44.46 55.78 30.25
C GLU A 308 45.23 57.00 30.78
N ALA A 309 44.99 58.20 30.25
CA ALA A 309 45.58 59.44 30.75
C ALA A 309 45.06 59.82 32.14
N GLU A 310 43.77 59.60 32.42
CA GLU A 310 43.17 59.77 33.74
C GLU A 310 43.74 58.76 34.76
N ASN A 311 43.92 57.49 34.36
CA ASN A 311 44.52 56.47 35.21
C ASN A 311 46.03 56.70 35.44
N ALA A 312 46.77 57.17 34.44
CA ALA A 312 48.17 57.57 34.60
C ALA A 312 48.28 58.82 35.50
N GLY A 313 47.35 59.76 35.38
CA GLY A 313 47.23 60.92 36.27
C GLY A 313 46.83 60.54 37.71
N ALA A 314 46.01 59.50 37.88
CA ALA A 314 45.63 58.96 39.18
C ALA A 314 46.78 58.19 39.85
N GLN A 315 47.57 57.42 39.10
CA GLN A 315 48.79 56.77 39.61
C GLN A 315 49.89 57.78 39.97
N ALA A 316 50.02 58.89 39.24
CA ALA A 316 50.94 59.97 39.59
C ALA A 316 50.49 60.77 40.84
N ARG A 317 49.19 60.81 41.14
CA ARG A 317 48.64 61.41 42.37
C ARG A 317 48.59 60.44 43.56
N GLY A 318 48.60 59.13 43.31
CA GLY A 318 48.58 58.09 44.34
C GLY A 318 49.94 57.72 44.95
N SER A 319 51.05 58.32 44.48
CA SER A 319 52.41 58.06 45.00
C SER A 319 52.87 59.04 46.09
N VAL A 320 51.99 59.95 46.56
CA VAL A 320 52.33 60.92 47.62
C VAL A 320 51.85 60.50 49.02
N ASP A 321 50.96 59.51 49.14
CA ASP A 321 50.51 58.99 50.45
C ASP A 321 50.71 57.46 50.54
N VAL A 322 51.96 57.02 50.66
CA VAL A 322 52.28 55.68 51.16
C VAL A 322 52.61 55.81 52.64
N ILE A 323 51.63 55.52 53.48
CA ILE A 323 51.86 55.20 54.89
C ILE A 323 52.50 53.81 54.92
N ASP A 324 53.78 53.76 55.31
CA ASP A 324 54.50 52.53 55.65
C ASP A 324 53.75 51.75 56.75
N VAL A 325 53.12 50.64 56.39
CA VAL A 325 52.73 49.60 57.36
C VAL A 325 53.61 48.40 57.10
N GLN A 326 54.67 48.29 57.90
CA GLN A 326 55.51 47.10 57.98
C GLN A 326 54.65 45.89 58.37
N ALA A 327 54.48 44.95 57.44
CA ALA A 327 53.92 43.65 57.74
C ALA A 327 55.01 42.78 58.42
N VAL A 328 54.80 42.55 59.71
CA VAL A 328 55.57 41.62 60.55
C VAL A 328 55.38 40.20 60.03
N GLU A 329 56.48 39.57 59.60
CA GLU A 329 56.53 38.13 59.36
C GLU A 329 56.30 37.37 60.67
N LYS A 330 55.26 36.53 60.70
CA LYS A 330 55.14 35.44 61.67
C LYS A 330 55.15 34.11 60.92
N LYS A 331 56.12 33.29 61.34
CA LYS A 331 56.25 31.85 61.08
C LYS A 331 54.96 31.10 61.36
#